data_AF-R0EXJ7-F1
#
_entry.id   AF-R0EXJ7-F1
#
_cell.length_a   1.000
_cell.length_b   1.000
_cell.length_c   1.000
_cell.angle_alpha   90.00
_cell.angle_beta   90.00
_cell.angle_gamma   90.00
#
_symmetry.space_group_name_H-M   'P 1'
#
loop_
_entity.id
_entity.type
_entity.pdbx_description
1 polymer ?
#
loop_
_entity_poly.entity_id
_entity_poly.type
_entity_poly.pdbx_seq_one_letter_code
_entity_poly.pdbx_strand_id
1 'polypeptide(L)'
;MEYFSLSPIFLLLLLCFINPILSLTAQPFISSLKLHEEESCPYTVIVTTSCYSPDWSRDQISIALGDANGNQVAARLDEPLSGGGGFEKCSSDTFQIKGECLDTICSVYIYRSGPDGWIPETVEVYKEGSKSVKFDFNKNVPENTWSGKNNCNNTSLPPPSPYFPPFPPTVTPPSFPPEPPSVPPPPPPPPRPSAASGRRGGEGSVVAVAVIVFAFAAVVV
;
A
#
# COMPACT_ATOMS: atom_id res chain seq x y z
N MET A 1 -25.15 -36.39 70.39
CA MET A 1 -24.95 -35.60 69.16
C MET A 1 -23.48 -35.26 69.11
N GLU A 2 -22.70 -36.07 68.40
CA GLU A 2 -21.28 -35.81 68.21
C GLU A 2 -21.08 -35.50 66.73
N TYR A 3 -20.71 -34.26 66.43
CA TYR A 3 -20.43 -33.80 65.09
C TYR A 3 -18.95 -34.03 64.80
N PHE A 4 -18.67 -34.90 63.83
CA PHE A 4 -17.32 -35.11 63.31
C PHE A 4 -16.82 -33.82 62.64
N SER A 5 -15.84 -33.17 63.26
CA SER A 5 -15.16 -31.99 62.73
C SER A 5 -14.24 -32.39 61.57
N LEU A 6 -14.72 -32.28 60.34
CA LEU A 6 -13.90 -32.43 59.14
C LEU A 6 -12.92 -31.25 59.05
N SER A 7 -11.63 -31.56 59.05
CA SER A 7 -10.53 -30.59 58.95
C SER A 7 -10.69 -29.69 57.72
N PRO A 8 -10.41 -28.37 57.82
CA PRO A 8 -10.53 -27.43 56.70
C PRO A 8 -9.62 -27.80 55.51
N ILE A 9 -8.59 -28.60 55.75
CA ILE A 9 -7.69 -29.14 54.72
C ILE A 9 -8.41 -30.17 53.84
N PHE A 10 -9.31 -30.96 54.42
CA PHE A 10 -10.09 -31.97 53.70
C PHE A 10 -11.17 -31.34 52.81
N LEU A 11 -11.75 -30.21 53.25
CA LEU A 11 -12.67 -29.41 52.45
C LEU A 11 -11.95 -28.75 51.25
N LEU A 12 -10.72 -28.27 51.45
CA LEU A 12 -9.91 -27.67 50.39
C LEU A 12 -9.52 -28.70 49.32
N LEU A 13 -9.15 -29.91 49.73
CA LEU A 13 -8.84 -31.02 48.82
C LEU A 13 -10.06 -31.45 48.01
N LEU A 14 -11.25 -31.55 48.62
CA LEU A 14 -12.47 -31.90 47.89
C LEU A 14 -12.79 -30.89 46.79
N LEU A 15 -12.61 -29.59 47.03
CA LEU A 15 -12.86 -28.52 46.05
C LEU A 15 -11.90 -28.56 44.84
N CYS A 16 -10.73 -29.18 44.96
CA CYS A 16 -9.81 -29.40 43.84
C CYS A 16 -10.24 -30.55 42.92
N PHE A 17 -11.00 -31.53 43.40
CA PHE A 17 -11.41 -32.71 42.61
C PHE A 17 -12.73 -32.54 41.85
N ILE A 18 -13.55 -31.53 42.19
CA ILE A 18 -14.85 -31.26 41.53
C ILE A 18 -14.80 -30.16 40.47
N ASN A 19 -13.68 -29.46 40.32
CA ASN A 19 -13.46 -28.61 39.17
C ASN A 19 -12.69 -29.43 38.13
N PRO A 20 -13.27 -29.80 36.97
CA PRO A 20 -12.42 -30.15 35.85
C PRO A 20 -11.51 -28.94 35.66
N ILE A 21 -10.19 -29.20 35.64
CA ILE A 21 -9.16 -28.24 35.26
C ILE A 21 -9.77 -27.41 34.12
N LEU A 22 -10.03 -26.12 34.37
CA LEU A 22 -10.28 -25.19 33.27
C LEU A 22 -9.02 -25.33 32.44
N SER A 23 -9.14 -26.11 31.37
CA SER A 23 -8.14 -26.22 30.35
C SER A 23 -7.94 -24.79 29.92
N LEU A 24 -6.84 -24.19 30.37
CA LEU A 24 -6.33 -22.97 29.79
C LEU A 24 -5.79 -23.43 28.43
N THR A 25 -6.71 -23.75 27.52
CA THR A 25 -6.49 -23.44 26.14
C THR A 25 -6.22 -21.94 26.21
N ALA A 26 -4.94 -21.59 26.11
CA ALA A 26 -4.59 -20.34 25.51
C ALA A 26 -5.19 -20.42 24.10
N GLN A 27 -6.50 -20.16 23.99
CA GLN A 27 -7.05 -19.65 22.76
C GLN A 27 -6.20 -18.41 22.53
N PRO A 28 -5.43 -18.36 21.44
CA PRO A 28 -4.91 -17.08 21.03
C PRO A 28 -6.16 -16.25 20.79
N PHE A 29 -6.50 -15.38 21.75
CA PHE A 29 -7.28 -14.18 21.51
C PHE A 29 -6.40 -13.26 20.66
N ILE A 30 -6.03 -13.74 19.48
CA ILE A 30 -5.91 -12.88 18.33
C ILE A 30 -7.36 -12.58 18.00
N SER A 31 -7.94 -11.61 18.73
CA SER A 31 -8.98 -10.75 18.19
C SER A 31 -8.59 -10.56 16.75
N SER A 32 -9.42 -11.07 15.83
CA SER A 32 -9.18 -11.07 14.39
C SER A 32 -8.45 -9.78 14.00
N LEU A 33 -7.12 -9.86 14.02
CA LEU A 33 -6.28 -9.08 13.16
C LEU A 33 -6.56 -9.79 11.84
N LYS A 34 -7.71 -9.43 11.27
CA LYS A 34 -7.77 -9.09 9.89
C LYS A 34 -6.73 -7.97 9.73
N LEU A 35 -5.46 -8.35 9.75
CA LEU A 35 -4.64 -8.04 8.62
C LEU A 35 -5.54 -8.45 7.45
N HIS A 36 -6.21 -7.46 6.87
CA HIS A 36 -6.35 -7.48 5.44
C HIS A 36 -4.90 -7.54 4.94
N GLU A 37 -4.30 -8.74 4.99
CA GLU A 37 -3.44 -9.18 3.94
C GLU A 37 -4.37 -9.07 2.74
N GLU A 38 -4.30 -7.91 2.09
CA GLU A 38 -4.92 -7.67 0.80
C GLU A 38 -4.63 -8.94 0.01
N GLU A 39 -5.68 -9.72 -0.31
CA GLU A 39 -5.51 -11.03 -0.90
C GLU A 39 -4.79 -10.84 -2.23
N SER A 40 -3.47 -10.97 -2.19
CA SER A 40 -2.60 -10.68 -3.31
C SER A 40 -2.53 -11.95 -4.14
N CYS A 41 -3.09 -11.90 -5.35
CA CYS A 41 -3.02 -12.99 -6.29
C CYS A 41 -1.66 -13.03 -6.99
N PRO A 42 -1.00 -14.19 -7.05
CA PRO A 42 0.14 -14.39 -7.93
C PRO A 42 -0.35 -14.56 -9.37
N TYR A 43 0.31 -13.87 -10.28
CA TYR A 43 0.11 -13.98 -11.71
C TYR A 43 1.40 -14.40 -12.38
N THR A 44 1.30 -15.34 -13.32
CA THR A 44 2.38 -15.70 -14.21
C THR A 44 2.18 -14.97 -15.53
N VAL A 45 3.20 -14.24 -15.96
CA VAL A 45 3.25 -13.50 -17.22
C VAL A 45 4.32 -14.13 -18.08
N ILE A 46 3.93 -14.73 -19.20
CA ILE A 46 4.84 -15.28 -20.20
C ILE A 46 4.90 -14.30 -21.35
N VAL A 47 6.09 -13.79 -21.63
CA VAL A 47 6.34 -12.80 -22.65
C VAL A 47 7.18 -13.46 -23.74
N THR A 48 6.69 -13.47 -24.97
CA THR A 48 7.45 -13.90 -26.14
C THR A 48 7.91 -12.65 -26.89
N THR A 49 9.22 -12.51 -27.03
CA THR A 49 9.84 -11.38 -27.74
C THR A 49 10.00 -11.73 -29.21
N SER A 50 9.58 -10.82 -30.08
CA SER A 50 9.62 -11.01 -31.52
C SER A 50 11.04 -11.13 -32.07
N CYS A 51 11.21 -11.91 -33.13
CA CYS A 51 12.43 -11.93 -33.93
C CYS A 51 12.72 -10.62 -34.70
N TYR A 52 11.82 -9.64 -34.67
CA TYR A 52 12.07 -8.30 -35.18
C TYR A 52 12.53 -7.30 -34.10
N SER A 53 12.56 -7.73 -32.83
CA SER A 53 13.08 -6.93 -31.72
C SER A 53 14.60 -6.72 -31.84
N PRO A 54 15.18 -5.68 -31.18
CA PRO A 54 16.62 -5.61 -30.93
C PRO A 54 17.12 -6.89 -30.24
N ASP A 55 18.42 -7.17 -30.36
CA ASP A 55 19.02 -8.41 -29.83
C ASP A 55 18.70 -8.62 -28.34
N TRP A 56 18.65 -7.53 -27.57
CA TRP A 56 18.18 -7.49 -26.19
C TRP A 56 17.72 -6.07 -25.84
N SER A 57 16.84 -5.93 -24.84
CA SER A 57 16.36 -4.61 -24.36
C SER A 57 16.64 -4.46 -22.86
N ARG A 58 17.27 -3.35 -22.46
CA ARG A 58 17.44 -2.96 -21.05
C ARG A 58 16.33 -2.08 -20.53
N ASP A 59 15.37 -1.77 -21.39
CA ASP A 59 14.32 -0.83 -21.03
C ASP A 59 13.51 -1.39 -19.87
N GLN A 60 13.06 -0.50 -19.00
CA GLN A 60 12.15 -0.89 -17.94
C GLN A 60 10.80 -1.19 -18.55
N ILE A 61 10.37 -2.44 -18.42
CA ILE A 61 9.08 -2.91 -18.90
C ILE A 61 8.14 -3.08 -17.71
N SER A 62 7.01 -2.38 -17.74
CA SER A 62 5.89 -2.61 -16.84
C SER A 62 4.69 -3.15 -17.58
N ILE A 63 3.91 -3.98 -16.90
CA ILE A 63 2.67 -4.54 -17.40
C ILE A 63 1.53 -4.12 -16.48
N ALA A 64 0.36 -3.89 -17.06
CA ALA A 64 -0.89 -3.76 -16.33
C ALA A 64 -1.90 -4.76 -16.88
N LEU A 65 -2.54 -5.50 -15.98
CA LEU A 65 -3.60 -6.45 -16.27
C LEU A 65 -4.93 -5.86 -15.81
N GLY A 66 -6.02 -6.16 -16.51
CA GLY A 66 -7.35 -5.76 -16.10
C GLY A 66 -8.43 -6.80 -16.41
N ASP A 67 -9.51 -6.75 -15.65
CA ASP A 67 -10.70 -7.60 -15.81
C ASP A 67 -11.94 -6.79 -16.25
N ALA A 68 -13.05 -7.47 -16.53
CA ALA A 68 -14.27 -6.84 -17.03
C ALA A 68 -14.97 -5.94 -15.99
N ASN A 69 -14.61 -6.06 -14.72
CA ASN A 69 -15.23 -5.37 -13.60
C ASN A 69 -14.61 -3.99 -13.34
N GLY A 70 -13.51 -3.66 -14.02
CA GLY A 70 -12.81 -2.39 -13.82
C GLY A 70 -11.55 -2.52 -12.97
N ASN A 71 -11.23 -3.71 -12.45
CA ASN A 71 -10.08 -3.89 -11.59
C ASN A 71 -8.80 -3.93 -12.43
N GLN A 72 -7.71 -3.36 -11.91
CA GLN A 72 -6.43 -3.30 -12.59
C GLN A 72 -5.27 -3.56 -11.61
N VAL A 73 -4.29 -4.34 -12.05
CA VAL A 73 -3.02 -4.55 -11.34
C VAL A 73 -1.87 -4.19 -12.26
N ALA A 74 -0.88 -3.43 -11.78
CA ALA A 74 0.30 -3.05 -12.54
C ALA A 74 1.58 -3.44 -11.79
N ALA A 75 2.58 -3.93 -12.51
CA ALA A 75 3.86 -4.35 -11.95
C ALA A 75 5.01 -4.19 -12.96
N ARG A 76 6.24 -4.03 -12.45
CA ARG A 76 7.44 -4.12 -13.29
C ARG A 76 7.81 -5.58 -13.52
N LEU A 77 8.26 -5.88 -14.73
CA LEU A 77 8.88 -7.13 -15.11
C LEU A 77 10.39 -7.01 -14.97
N ASP A 78 10.90 -7.32 -13.77
CA ASP A 78 12.31 -7.13 -13.41
C ASP A 78 13.21 -8.31 -13.79
N GLU A 79 12.99 -9.46 -13.14
CA GLU A 79 13.81 -10.66 -13.33
C GLU A 79 12.91 -11.83 -13.75
N PRO A 80 13.22 -12.51 -14.85
CA PRO A 80 12.48 -13.69 -15.26
C PRO A 80 12.78 -14.87 -14.34
N LEU A 81 11.86 -15.83 -14.25
CA LEU A 81 12.00 -17.06 -13.44
C LEU A 81 13.17 -17.94 -13.88
N SER A 82 13.63 -17.82 -15.13
CA SER A 82 14.84 -18.46 -15.64
C SER A 82 16.12 -17.90 -15.03
N GLY A 83 16.06 -16.71 -14.41
CA GLY A 83 17.21 -15.92 -14.02
C GLY A 83 17.89 -15.24 -15.22
N GLY A 84 18.74 -14.26 -14.95
CA GLY A 84 19.47 -13.51 -15.99
C GLY A 84 18.70 -12.28 -16.51
N GLY A 85 19.00 -11.86 -17.74
CA GLY A 85 18.31 -10.76 -18.40
C GLY A 85 17.12 -11.26 -19.22
N GLY A 86 15.97 -10.58 -19.11
CA GLY A 86 14.81 -10.84 -19.97
C GLY A 86 14.84 -10.04 -21.28
N PHE A 87 13.82 -10.27 -22.11
CA PHE A 87 13.53 -9.53 -23.34
C PHE A 87 14.56 -9.70 -24.46
N GLU A 88 15.22 -10.86 -24.52
CA GLU A 88 16.10 -11.22 -25.64
C GLU A 88 15.28 -11.48 -26.91
N LYS A 89 15.83 -11.14 -28.08
CA LYS A 89 15.20 -11.40 -29.37
C LYS A 89 14.87 -12.89 -29.58
N CYS A 90 13.71 -13.18 -30.17
CA CYS A 90 13.26 -14.56 -30.43
C CYS A 90 13.20 -15.47 -29.18
N SER A 91 13.08 -14.89 -27.99
CA SER A 91 13.06 -15.63 -26.73
C SER A 91 11.69 -15.57 -26.06
N SER A 92 11.51 -16.41 -25.03
CA SER A 92 10.34 -16.37 -24.16
C SER A 92 10.78 -16.33 -22.71
N ASP A 93 10.30 -15.31 -22.00
CA ASP A 93 10.61 -15.03 -20.61
C ASP A 93 9.36 -15.17 -19.75
N THR A 94 9.49 -15.77 -18.57
CA THR A 94 8.38 -15.93 -17.63
C THR A 94 8.62 -15.10 -16.39
N PHE A 95 7.64 -14.32 -15.97
CA PHE A 95 7.69 -13.46 -14.79
C PHE A 95 6.58 -13.81 -13.82
N GLN A 96 6.83 -13.64 -12.53
CA GLN A 96 5.79 -13.66 -11.50
C GLN A 96 5.54 -12.25 -10.99
N ILE A 97 4.29 -11.82 -11.01
CA ILE A 97 3.85 -10.56 -10.42
C ILE A 97 2.76 -10.83 -9.38
N LYS A 98 2.57 -9.86 -8.48
CA LYS A 98 1.61 -9.92 -7.39
C LYS A 98 0.76 -8.66 -7.37
N GLY A 99 -0.51 -8.79 -7.00
CA GLY A 99 -1.38 -7.66 -6.71
C GLY A 99 -2.82 -8.11 -6.56
N GLU A 100 -3.76 -7.17 -6.68
CA GLU A 100 -5.18 -7.46 -6.47
C GLU A 100 -5.68 -8.60 -7.37
N CYS A 101 -6.54 -9.44 -6.79
CA CYS A 101 -7.16 -10.55 -7.49
C CYS A 101 -8.19 -10.09 -8.53
N LEU A 102 -7.76 -10.06 -9.79
CA LEU A 102 -8.61 -10.00 -10.96
C LEU A 102 -9.46 -11.28 -11.14
N ASP A 103 -10.65 -11.10 -11.72
CA ASP A 103 -11.52 -12.17 -12.19
C ASP A 103 -10.97 -12.81 -13.49
N THR A 104 -11.66 -12.60 -14.63
CA THR A 104 -11.16 -13.03 -15.95
C THR A 104 -10.38 -11.89 -16.59
N ILE A 105 -9.07 -12.07 -16.72
CA ILE A 105 -8.19 -11.10 -17.38
C ILE A 105 -8.63 -10.94 -18.84
N CYS A 106 -8.96 -9.72 -19.24
CA CYS A 106 -9.38 -9.39 -20.60
C CYS A 106 -8.67 -8.16 -21.18
N SER A 107 -7.78 -7.55 -20.40
CA SER A 107 -6.95 -6.44 -20.86
C SER A 107 -5.51 -6.57 -20.39
N VAL A 108 -4.59 -6.20 -21.29
CA VAL A 108 -3.15 -6.10 -21.02
C VAL A 108 -2.62 -4.81 -21.63
N TYR A 109 -1.93 -4.02 -20.82
CA TYR A 109 -1.17 -2.85 -21.25
C TYR A 109 0.30 -2.99 -20.87
N ILE A 110 1.18 -2.46 -21.72
CA ILE A 110 2.62 -2.48 -21.58
C ILE A 110 3.11 -1.04 -21.58
N TYR A 111 4.02 -0.73 -20.66
CA TYR A 111 4.75 0.52 -20.58
C TYR A 111 6.24 0.23 -20.71
N ARG A 112 6.92 0.95 -21.61
CA ARG A 112 8.37 0.86 -21.81
C ARG A 112 9.02 2.19 -21.47
N SER A 113 10.09 2.17 -20.68
CA SER A 113 10.93 3.34 -20.44
C SER A 113 12.39 3.01 -20.69
N GLY A 114 13.00 3.74 -21.63
CA GLY A 114 14.39 3.54 -22.03
C GLY A 114 14.61 3.71 -23.52
N PRO A 115 15.88 3.67 -23.97
CA PRO A 115 16.26 3.99 -25.34
C PRO A 115 16.32 2.80 -26.30
N ASP A 116 16.36 1.55 -25.82
CA ASP A 116 16.74 0.40 -26.64
C ASP A 116 15.60 0.00 -27.62
N GLY A 117 14.35 0.17 -27.21
CA GLY A 117 13.19 -0.32 -27.95
C GLY A 117 12.93 -1.80 -27.66
N TRP A 118 11.71 -2.25 -27.97
CA TRP A 118 11.32 -3.64 -27.73
C TRP A 118 10.03 -3.99 -28.48
N ILE A 119 10.01 -5.18 -29.08
CA ILE A 119 8.86 -5.70 -29.84
C ILE A 119 8.40 -7.02 -29.21
N PRO A 120 7.34 -7.00 -28.36
CA PRO A 120 6.67 -8.23 -27.95
C PRO A 120 5.94 -8.85 -29.14
N GLU A 121 6.00 -10.18 -29.24
CA GLU A 121 5.17 -10.99 -30.12
C GLU A 121 3.91 -11.45 -29.41
N THR A 122 4.02 -11.95 -28.18
CA THR A 122 2.82 -12.36 -27.42
C THR A 122 3.02 -12.15 -25.94
N VAL A 123 1.93 -11.83 -25.25
CA VAL A 123 1.86 -11.84 -23.79
C VAL A 123 0.77 -12.81 -23.39
N GLU A 124 1.14 -13.87 -22.67
CA GLU A 124 0.23 -14.84 -22.10
C GLU A 124 0.22 -14.69 -20.59
N VAL A 125 -0.97 -14.61 -20.00
CA VAL A 125 -1.15 -14.34 -18.57
C VAL A 125 -2.13 -15.32 -17.97
N TYR A 126 -1.80 -15.80 -16.78
CA TYR A 126 -2.72 -16.59 -15.98
C TYR A 126 -2.48 -16.36 -14.49
N LYS A 127 -3.57 -16.48 -13.74
CA LYS A 127 -3.56 -16.68 -12.30
C LYS A 127 -3.50 -18.18 -12.02
N GLU A 128 -2.78 -18.60 -10.99
CA GLU A 128 -2.72 -20.01 -10.58
C GLU A 128 -4.15 -20.60 -10.45
N GLY A 129 -4.39 -21.76 -11.07
CA GLY A 129 -5.71 -22.40 -11.11
C GLY A 129 -6.75 -21.76 -12.06
N SER A 130 -6.39 -20.75 -12.83
CA SER A 130 -7.25 -20.10 -13.83
C SER A 130 -6.81 -20.42 -15.26
N LYS A 131 -7.67 -20.16 -16.26
CA LYS A 131 -7.29 -20.31 -17.67
C LYS A 131 -6.30 -19.21 -18.08
N SER A 132 -5.34 -19.57 -18.94
CA SER A 132 -4.47 -18.57 -19.56
C SER A 132 -5.17 -17.79 -20.65
N VAL A 133 -4.78 -16.52 -20.77
CA VAL A 133 -5.28 -15.59 -21.79
C VAL A 133 -4.08 -15.03 -22.53
N LYS A 134 -4.11 -15.14 -23.85
CA LYS A 134 -3.02 -14.74 -24.74
C LYS A 134 -3.40 -13.50 -25.54
N PHE A 135 -2.47 -12.56 -25.59
CA PHE A 135 -2.59 -11.28 -26.28
C PHE A 135 -1.47 -11.16 -27.31
N ASP A 136 -1.83 -11.01 -28.59
CA ASP A 136 -0.84 -10.92 -29.67
C ASP A 136 -0.36 -9.48 -29.90
N PHE A 137 0.93 -9.25 -29.75
CA PHE A 137 1.60 -8.00 -30.08
C PHE A 137 2.50 -8.22 -31.30
N ASN A 138 2.79 -7.20 -32.09
CA ASN A 138 3.71 -7.35 -33.23
C ASN A 138 4.26 -5.98 -33.66
N LYS A 139 4.35 -5.06 -32.71
CA LYS A 139 4.73 -3.66 -32.94
C LYS A 139 5.63 -3.20 -31.81
N ASN A 140 6.55 -2.29 -32.13
CA ASN A 140 7.40 -1.65 -31.15
C ASN A 140 6.55 -0.92 -30.09
N VAL A 141 6.87 -1.15 -28.82
CA VAL A 141 6.21 -0.49 -27.70
C VAL A 141 6.67 0.97 -27.66
N PRO A 142 5.76 1.96 -27.69
CA PRO A 142 6.12 3.37 -27.59
C PRO A 142 6.81 3.65 -26.25
N GLU A 143 7.70 4.64 -26.26
CA GLU A 143 8.36 5.07 -25.02
C GLU A 143 7.39 5.87 -24.13
N ASN A 144 7.50 5.66 -22.83
CA ASN A 144 6.85 6.43 -21.77
C ASN A 144 5.32 6.55 -21.91
N THR A 145 4.68 5.58 -22.58
CA THR A 145 3.23 5.58 -22.84
C THR A 145 2.68 4.16 -22.69
N TRP A 146 1.57 4.01 -21.96
CA TRP A 146 0.85 2.74 -21.89
C TRP A 146 0.25 2.38 -23.25
N SER A 147 0.55 1.19 -23.74
CA SER A 147 0.03 0.66 -25.01
C SER A 147 -0.39 -0.79 -24.85
N GLY A 148 -1.53 -1.19 -25.42
CA GLY A 148 -2.11 -2.46 -25.05
C GLY A 148 -3.34 -2.85 -25.83
N LYS A 149 -4.00 -3.89 -25.33
CA LYS A 149 -5.29 -4.38 -25.81
C LYS A 149 -6.27 -4.45 -24.66
N ASN A 150 -7.49 -4.03 -24.93
CA ASN A 150 -8.63 -4.21 -24.04
C ASN A 150 -9.70 -4.96 -24.82
N ASN A 151 -9.86 -6.24 -24.48
CA ASN A 151 -10.87 -7.14 -25.05
C ASN A 151 -12.02 -7.36 -24.07
N CYS A 152 -12.11 -6.56 -23.02
CA CYS A 152 -13.21 -6.61 -22.07
C CYS A 152 -14.49 -6.11 -22.75
N ASN A 153 -15.62 -6.76 -22.47
CA ASN A 153 -16.92 -6.33 -22.99
C ASN A 153 -17.37 -4.96 -22.46
N ASN A 154 -16.65 -4.41 -21.47
CA ASN A 154 -16.89 -3.10 -20.89
C ASN A 154 -15.92 -2.07 -21.49
N THR A 155 -16.45 -1.12 -22.26
CA THR A 155 -15.67 -0.02 -22.87
C THR A 155 -15.14 0.98 -21.85
N SER A 156 -15.49 0.84 -20.58
CA SER A 156 -15.18 1.80 -19.52
C SER A 156 -13.83 1.59 -18.83
N LEU A 157 -13.03 0.59 -19.23
CA LEU A 157 -11.67 0.39 -18.71
C LEU A 157 -10.69 1.27 -19.50
N PRO A 158 -10.29 2.45 -18.98
CA PRO A 158 -9.25 3.24 -19.62
C PRO A 158 -7.90 2.53 -19.50
N PRO A 159 -6.93 2.86 -20.39
CA PRO A 159 -5.54 2.51 -20.14
C PRO A 159 -5.11 3.04 -18.77
N PRO A 160 -4.15 2.37 -18.10
CA PRO A 160 -3.63 2.85 -16.83
C PRO A 160 -3.12 4.29 -16.95
N SER A 161 -3.25 5.05 -15.86
CA SER A 161 -2.67 6.39 -15.80
C SER A 161 -1.15 6.31 -16.01
N PRO A 162 -0.51 7.27 -16.69
CA PRO A 162 0.95 7.30 -16.83
C PRO A 162 1.68 7.40 -15.47
N TYR A 163 0.97 7.83 -14.40
CA TYR A 163 1.47 7.83 -13.02
C TYR A 163 1.25 6.51 -12.27
N PHE A 164 0.71 5.50 -12.95
CA PHE A 164 0.33 4.20 -12.39
C PHE A 164 1.38 3.10 -12.71
N PRO A 165 2.61 3.21 -12.19
CA PRO A 165 3.39 2.00 -11.90
C PRO A 165 3.83 1.96 -10.43
N PRO A 166 4.09 0.77 -9.87
CA PRO A 166 4.86 0.65 -8.65
C PRO A 166 6.33 0.92 -8.98
N PHE A 167 6.69 2.19 -9.21
CA PHE A 167 8.09 2.59 -9.26
C PHE A 167 8.45 3.46 -8.07
N PRO A 168 9.53 3.14 -7.34
CA PRO A 168 10.17 4.15 -6.51
C PRO A 168 10.65 5.28 -7.44
N PRO A 169 10.32 6.55 -7.14
CA PRO A 169 10.67 7.66 -8.01
C PRO A 169 12.19 7.84 -8.01
N THR A 170 12.87 7.52 -9.11
CA THR A 170 14.20 8.10 -9.39
C THR A 170 14.08 9.30 -10.35
N VAL A 171 12.89 9.54 -10.89
CA VAL A 171 12.59 10.80 -11.56
C VAL A 171 11.86 11.67 -10.55
N THR A 172 12.56 12.66 -10.02
CA THR A 172 11.92 13.77 -9.29
C THR A 172 10.77 14.24 -10.16
N PRO A 173 9.50 14.24 -9.66
CA PRO A 173 8.39 14.77 -10.44
C PRO A 173 8.80 16.14 -10.97
N PRO A 174 8.56 16.48 -12.24
CA PRO A 174 8.77 17.84 -12.70
C PRO A 174 8.02 18.75 -11.72
N SER A 175 8.75 19.61 -11.02
CA SER A 175 8.14 20.58 -10.11
C SER A 175 7.36 21.55 -10.99
N PHE A 176 6.07 21.26 -11.20
CA PHE A 176 5.17 22.26 -11.74
C PHE A 176 5.21 23.44 -10.76
N PRO A 177 5.58 24.65 -11.21
CA PRO A 177 5.44 25.83 -10.38
C PRO A 177 3.98 25.88 -9.89
N PRO A 178 3.72 26.18 -8.61
CA PRO A 178 2.36 26.34 -8.15
C PRO A 178 1.65 27.34 -9.07
N GLU A 179 0.53 26.90 -9.64
CA GLU A 179 -0.27 27.76 -10.51
C GLU A 179 -0.62 29.03 -9.72
N PRO A 180 -0.37 30.24 -10.28
CA PRO A 180 -0.72 31.46 -9.60
C PRO A 180 -2.20 31.41 -9.21
N PRO A 181 -2.55 31.75 -7.95
CA PRO A 181 -3.95 31.74 -7.53
C PRO A 181 -4.77 32.58 -8.49
N SER A 182 -5.73 31.95 -9.15
CA SER A 182 -6.68 32.58 -10.07
C SER A 182 -7.69 33.50 -9.37
N VAL A 183 -7.68 33.48 -8.02
CA VAL A 183 -8.52 34.32 -7.18
C VAL A 183 -7.73 35.54 -6.73
N PRO A 184 -8.11 36.77 -7.14
CA PRO A 184 -7.49 37.98 -6.64
C PRO A 184 -7.71 38.11 -5.12
N PRO A 185 -6.73 38.64 -4.37
CA PRO A 185 -6.87 38.81 -2.93
C PRO A 185 -8.08 39.71 -2.61
N PRO A 186 -8.79 39.43 -1.50
CA PRO A 186 -9.93 40.25 -1.09
C PRO A 186 -9.48 41.69 -0.80
N PRO A 187 -10.34 42.70 -1.06
CA PRO A 187 -10.03 44.08 -0.79
C PRO A 187 -9.80 44.33 0.72
N PRO A 188 -8.91 45.26 1.09
CA PRO A 188 -8.62 45.55 2.48
C PRO A 188 -9.87 46.07 3.22
N PRO A 189 -10.04 45.73 4.50
CA PRO A 189 -11.16 46.21 5.30
C PRO A 189 -11.10 47.74 5.48
N PRO A 190 -12.25 48.40 5.61
CA PRO A 190 -12.31 49.85 5.83
C PRO A 190 -11.63 50.22 7.16
N PRO A 191 -10.97 51.40 7.23
CA PRO A 191 -10.29 51.85 8.43
C PRO A 191 -11.27 51.99 9.61
N ARG A 192 -10.94 51.31 10.71
CA ARG A 192 -11.68 51.36 11.97
C ARG A 192 -11.60 52.79 12.55
N PRO A 193 -12.73 53.42 12.93
CA PRO A 193 -12.68 54.71 13.60
C PRO A 193 -12.00 54.59 14.97
N SER A 194 -11.12 55.55 15.26
CA SER A 194 -10.37 55.63 16.51
C SER A 194 -11.29 56.00 17.67
N ALA A 195 -11.44 55.10 18.64
CA ALA A 195 -12.07 55.41 19.92
C ALA A 195 -11.06 56.06 20.86
N ALA A 196 -11.40 57.23 21.39
CA ALA A 196 -10.61 58.00 22.34
C ALA A 196 -10.44 57.26 23.68
N SER A 197 -9.20 57.21 24.18
CA SER A 197 -8.84 56.62 25.47
C SER A 197 -9.05 57.63 26.61
N GLY A 198 -9.98 57.32 27.50
CA GLY A 198 -10.20 58.02 28.76
C GLY A 198 -9.27 57.50 29.86
N ARG A 199 -8.56 58.43 30.49
CA ARG A 199 -7.50 58.26 31.50
C ARG A 199 -8.10 58.12 32.91
N ARG A 200 -7.79 57.03 33.62
CA ARG A 200 -7.96 56.84 35.08
C ARG A 200 -7.05 55.65 35.46
N GLY A 201 -6.09 55.67 36.38
CA GLY A 201 -5.79 56.50 37.55
C GLY A 201 -5.80 55.62 38.80
N GLY A 202 -4.63 55.21 39.31
CA GLY A 202 -4.40 54.47 40.59
C GLY A 202 -3.61 53.16 40.39
N GLU A 203 -2.30 53.11 40.71
CA GLU A 203 -1.70 52.62 41.98
C GLU A 203 -2.22 51.21 42.36
N GLY A 204 -1.44 50.11 42.38
CA GLY A 204 -0.06 49.90 42.80
C GLY A 204 -0.09 48.93 43.98
N SER A 205 0.09 47.62 43.77
CA SER A 205 0.38 46.67 44.86
C SER A 205 1.03 45.40 44.32
N VAL A 206 2.28 45.20 44.70
CA VAL A 206 3.14 44.08 44.33
C VAL A 206 3.04 43.05 45.45
N VAL A 207 2.51 41.85 45.18
CA VAL A 207 2.50 40.75 46.16
C VAL A 207 3.46 39.67 45.67
N ALA A 208 4.60 39.59 46.37
CA ALA A 208 5.62 38.57 46.21
C ALA A 208 5.11 37.22 46.73
N VAL A 209 5.29 36.14 45.95
CA VAL A 209 5.03 34.76 46.41
C VAL A 209 6.36 34.13 46.81
N ALA A 210 6.49 33.87 48.11
CA ALA A 210 7.65 33.24 48.71
C ALA A 210 7.65 31.72 48.49
N VAL A 211 8.81 31.17 48.16
CA VAL A 211 9.10 29.74 48.03
C VAL A 211 9.37 29.18 49.43
N ILE A 212 8.60 28.18 49.88
CA ILE A 212 8.85 27.46 51.13
C ILE A 212 9.33 26.04 50.79
N VAL A 213 10.59 25.77 51.14
CA VAL A 213 11.23 24.45 51.11
C VAL A 213 11.09 23.85 52.50
N PHE A 214 10.45 22.69 52.63
CA PHE A 214 10.53 21.88 53.85
C PHE A 214 11.33 20.61 53.59
N ALA A 215 12.52 20.59 54.19
CA ALA A 215 13.32 19.40 54.40
C ALA A 215 12.89 18.74 55.71
N PHE A 216 12.71 17.42 55.72
CA PHE A 216 12.79 16.62 56.93
C PHE A 216 13.63 15.38 56.65
N ALA A 217 14.78 15.33 57.31
CA ALA A 217 15.66 14.18 57.34
C ALA A 217 15.34 13.31 58.57
N ALA A 218 15.25 12.00 58.31
CA ALA A 218 15.76 10.85 59.08
C ALA A 218 15.41 10.68 60.59
N VAL A 219 15.16 9.42 60.98
CA VAL A 219 16.02 8.59 61.88
C VAL A 219 15.18 7.50 62.60
N VAL A 220 15.53 6.23 62.30
CA VAL A 220 15.77 5.06 63.19
C VAL A 220 14.75 4.72 64.29
N VAL A 221 14.22 3.49 64.26
CA VAL A 221 14.57 2.31 65.12
C VAL A 221 14.02 1.05 64.46
#